data_AF-A0A1V4WAM2-F1
#
_entry.id   AF-A0A1V4WAM2-F1
#
_cell.length_a   1.000
_cell.length_b   1.000
_cell.length_c   1.000
_cell.angle_alpha   90.00
_cell.angle_beta   90.00
_cell.angle_gamma   90.00
#
_symmetry.space_group_name_H-M   'P 1'
#
loop_
_entity.id
_entity.type
_entity.pdbx_description
1 polymer ?
#
loop_
_entity_poly.entity_id
_entity_poly.type
_entity_poly.pdbx_seq_one_letter_code
_entity_poly.pdbx_strand_id
1 'polypeptide(L)'
;MRIMPTIYEEAGFRFSFVSADNIEPPHVHVEGSSGAAKIWLKNVQLEWSRGLTRLEVKRIINIVRTNQKLMLDAWNEYFGE
;
A
#
# COMPACT_ATOMS: atom_id res chain seq x y z
N MET A 1 14.67 10.18 0.07
CA MET A 1 13.27 9.73 -0.17
C MET A 1 12.70 9.33 1.19
N ARG A 2 11.74 10.09 1.72
CA ARG A 2 11.24 9.88 3.09
C ARG A 2 9.98 9.00 2.99
N ILE A 3 10.08 7.76 3.42
CA ILE A 3 8.92 6.90 3.60
C ILE A 3 8.19 7.41 4.84
N MET A 4 6.87 7.53 4.77
CA MET A 4 6.08 7.82 5.97
C MET A 4 6.05 6.62 6.92
N PRO A 5 5.86 6.86 8.23
CA PRO A 5 5.55 5.77 9.15
C PRO A 5 4.30 5.00 8.67
N THR A 6 4.26 3.72 9.02
CA THR A 6 3.18 2.79 8.67
C THR A 6 1.80 3.39 8.93
N ILE A 7 0.97 3.49 7.88
CA ILE A 7 -0.39 4.03 7.95
C ILE A 7 -1.40 2.97 8.41
N TYR A 8 -1.07 1.69 8.18
CA TYR A 8 -1.91 0.56 8.54
C TYR A 8 -1.04 -0.68 8.68
N GLU A 9 -1.38 -1.56 9.62
CA GLU A 9 -0.70 -2.83 9.81
C GLU A 9 -1.73 -3.92 10.09
N GLU A 10 -1.66 -5.01 9.32
CA GLU A 10 -2.53 -6.17 9.51
C GLU A 10 -1.80 -7.43 9.06
N ALA A 11 -1.94 -8.52 9.83
CA ALA A 11 -1.42 -9.84 9.47
C ALA A 11 0.09 -9.90 9.15
N GLY A 12 0.89 -9.01 9.76
CA GLY A 12 2.32 -8.91 9.51
C GLY A 12 2.70 -8.12 8.24
N PHE A 13 1.74 -7.44 7.61
CA PHE A 13 1.99 -6.53 6.50
C PHE A 13 1.86 -5.08 6.95
N ARG A 14 2.86 -4.26 6.62
CA ARG A 14 2.91 -2.84 6.94
C ARG A 14 2.66 -2.04 5.67
N PHE A 15 1.68 -1.15 5.71
CA PHE A 15 1.29 -0.31 4.59
C PHE A 15 1.82 1.11 4.81
N SER A 16 2.34 1.76 3.78
CA SER A 16 2.91 3.10 3.86
C SER A 16 2.83 3.88 2.55
N PHE A 17 2.97 5.19 2.63
CA PHE A 17 3.17 6.08 1.49
C PHE A 17 4.62 6.57 1.43
N VAL A 18 5.09 6.87 0.23
CA VAL A 18 6.39 7.51 0.02
C VAL A 18 6.15 8.97 -0.34
N SER A 19 6.77 9.88 0.40
CA SER A 19 6.50 11.32 0.26
C SER A 19 6.84 11.89 -1.13
N ALA A 20 7.68 11.20 -1.90
CA ALA A 20 8.11 11.61 -3.23
C ALA A 20 7.13 11.20 -4.34
N ASP A 21 6.09 10.42 -4.01
CA ASP A 21 5.21 9.80 -5.00
C ASP A 21 3.95 10.64 -5.29
N ASN A 22 3.95 11.93 -4.93
CA ASN A 22 2.80 12.83 -5.09
C ASN A 22 2.38 13.08 -6.56
N ILE A 23 3.25 12.75 -7.51
CA ILE A 23 2.97 12.83 -8.96
C ILE A 23 2.28 11.57 -9.50
N GLU A 24 2.25 10.49 -8.72
CA GLU A 24 1.63 9.23 -9.11
C GLU A 24 0.19 9.13 -8.58
N PRO A 25 -0.66 8.30 -9.21
CA PRO A 25 -1.98 8.00 -8.65
C PRO A 25 -1.91 7.40 -7.24
N PRO A 26 -2.99 7.48 -6.43
CA PRO A 26 -2.99 6.93 -5.08
C PRO A 26 -2.61 5.46 -5.01
N HIS A 27 -1.63 5.13 -4.16
CA HIS A 27 -1.13 3.78 -3.96
C HIS A 27 -0.54 3.57 -2.56
N VAL A 28 -0.31 2.31 -2.20
CA VAL A 28 0.41 1.93 -0.98
C VAL A 28 1.61 1.04 -1.31
N HIS A 29 2.71 1.29 -0.61
CA HIS A 29 3.82 0.36 -0.50
C HIS A 29 3.55 -0.57 0.69
N VAL A 30 3.76 -1.87 0.47
CA VAL A 30 3.48 -2.93 1.43
C VAL A 30 4.76 -3.67 1.73
N GLU A 31 5.14 -3.72 3.01
CA GLU A 31 6.27 -4.50 3.50
C GLU A 31 5.74 -5.72 4.24
N GLY A 32 6.23 -6.90 3.89
CA GLY A 32 5.99 -8.16 4.59
C GLY A 32 7.31 -8.77 5.06
N SER A 33 7.23 -9.89 5.78
CA SER A 33 8.39 -10.54 6.40
C SER A 33 9.51 -10.94 5.44
N SER A 34 9.19 -11.16 4.16
CA SER A 34 10.13 -11.70 3.16
C SER A 34 10.17 -10.90 1.87
N GLY A 35 9.45 -9.78 1.79
CA GLY A 35 9.32 -9.05 0.55
C GLY A 35 8.46 -7.80 0.63
N ALA A 36 8.21 -7.21 -0.52
CA ALA A 36 7.43 -6.00 -0.65
C ALA A 36 6.53 -6.02 -1.90
N ALA A 37 5.51 -5.17 -1.89
CA ALA A 37 4.64 -4.93 -3.02
C ALA A 37 4.22 -3.46 -3.11
N LYS A 38 3.77 -3.05 -4.29
CA LYS A 38 3.05 -1.78 -4.50
C LYS A 38 1.68 -2.06 -5.09
N ILE A 39 0.66 -1.45 -4.49
CA ILE A 39 -0.75 -1.63 -4.85
C ILE A 39 -1.38 -0.28 -5.19
N TRP A 40 -1.94 -0.15 -6.39
CA TRP A 40 -2.76 0.99 -6.77
C TRP A 40 -4.09 0.98 -6.01
N LEU A 41 -4.45 2.08 -5.35
CA LEU A 41 -5.67 2.16 -4.55
C LEU A 41 -6.93 2.35 -5.40
N LYS A 42 -6.87 3.03 -6.56
CA LYS A 42 -8.06 3.32 -7.38
C LYS A 42 -8.84 2.06 -7.80
N ASN A 43 -8.12 1.03 -8.24
CA ASN A 43 -8.70 -0.24 -8.71
C ASN A 43 -8.31 -1.45 -7.85
N VAL A 44 -7.56 -1.22 -6.75
CA VAL A 44 -6.99 -2.27 -5.90
C VAL A 44 -6.23 -3.31 -6.73
N GLN A 45 -5.21 -2.82 -7.44
CA GLN A 45 -4.44 -3.62 -8.39
C GLN A 45 -2.96 -3.66 -8.02
N LEU A 46 -2.37 -4.85 -8.09
CA LEU A 46 -0.93 -5.03 -7.93
C LEU A 46 -0.18 -4.36 -9.10
N GLU A 47 0.75 -3.47 -8.77
CA GLU A 47 1.73 -2.98 -9.73
C GLU A 47 2.91 -3.95 -9.83
N TRP A 48 3.53 -4.26 -8.68
CA TRP A 48 4.62 -5.22 -8.58
C TRP A 48 4.66 -5.86 -7.19
N SER A 49 5.23 -7.07 -7.13
CA SER A 49 5.59 -7.76 -5.88
C SER A 49 6.97 -8.40 -6.04
N ARG A 50 7.78 -8.38 -4.99
CA ARG A 50 9.09 -9.05 -4.92
C ARG A 50 9.24 -9.76 -3.59
N GLY A 51 9.70 -11.01 -3.60
CA GLY A 51 9.92 -11.82 -2.38
C GLY A 51 8.66 -12.36 -1.72
N LEU A 52 7.47 -11.93 -2.16
CA LEU A 52 6.18 -12.38 -1.63
C LEU A 52 5.61 -13.55 -2.45
N THR A 53 5.01 -14.50 -1.78
CA THR A 53 4.27 -15.60 -2.40
C THR A 53 2.95 -15.13 -3.00
N ARG A 54 2.39 -15.92 -3.92
CA ARG A 54 1.06 -15.63 -4.51
C ARG A 54 -0.05 -15.55 -3.44
N LEU A 55 0.06 -16.32 -2.36
CA LEU A 55 -0.93 -16.32 -1.29
C LEU A 55 -0.86 -15.02 -0.47
N GLU A 56 0.35 -14.56 -0.15
CA GLU A 56 0.57 -13.28 0.53
C GLU A 56 0.09 -12.12 -0.32
N VAL A 57 0.43 -12.09 -1.61
CA VAL A 57 -0.06 -11.06 -2.55
C VAL A 57 -1.60 -11.04 -2.58
N LYS A 58 -2.25 -12.20 -2.65
CA LYS A 58 -3.71 -12.29 -2.60
C LYS A 58 -4.28 -11.74 -1.28
N ARG A 59 -3.62 -12.04 -0.16
CA ARG A 59 -4.01 -11.53 1.16
C ARG A 59 -3.86 -10.02 1.25
N ILE A 60 -2.75 -9.47 0.78
CA ILE A 60 -2.50 -8.03 0.68
C ILE A 60 -3.59 -7.34 -0.14
N ILE A 61 -3.90 -7.86 -1.33
CA ILE A 61 -4.97 -7.30 -2.20
C ILE A 61 -6.31 -7.29 -1.47
N ASN A 62 -6.64 -8.34 -0.71
CA ASN A 62 -7.87 -8.37 0.07
C ASN A 62 -7.88 -7.36 1.21
N ILE A 63 -6.76 -7.20 1.93
CA ILE A 63 -6.62 -6.20 2.99
C ILE A 63 -6.78 -4.79 2.42
N VAL A 64 -6.12 -4.48 1.30
CA VAL A 64 -6.24 -3.19 0.62
C VAL A 64 -7.68 -2.99 0.13
N ARG A 65 -8.35 -4.02 -0.38
CA ARG A 65 -9.75 -3.91 -0.83
C ARG A 65 -10.68 -3.56 0.33
N THR A 66 -10.54 -4.24 1.46
CA THR A 66 -11.35 -3.99 2.66
C THR A 66 -11.10 -2.60 3.24
N ASN A 67 -9.85 -2.14 3.21
CA ASN A 67 -9.42 -0.88 3.80
C ASN A 67 -9.22 0.24 2.75
N GLN A 68 -9.75 0.07 1.53
CA GLN A 68 -9.46 0.95 0.39
C GLN A 68 -9.81 2.40 0.69
N LYS A 69 -10.99 2.62 1.29
CA LYS A 69 -11.45 3.96 1.65
C LYS A 69 -10.50 4.61 2.67
N LEU A 70 -10.14 3.89 3.73
CA LEU A 70 -9.23 4.38 4.76
C LEU A 70 -7.87 4.80 4.16
N MET A 71 -7.32 3.98 3.27
CA MET A 71 -6.04 4.28 2.62
C MET A 71 -6.15 5.44 1.62
N LEU A 72 -7.26 5.58 0.90
CA LEU A 72 -7.50 6.74 0.02
C LEU A 72 -7.66 8.03 0.83
N ASP A 73 -8.44 8.01 1.91
CA ASP A 73 -8.62 9.16 2.78
C ASP A 73 -7.27 9.62 3.36
N ALA A 74 -6.45 8.68 3.85
CA ALA A 74 -5.10 8.97 4.35
C ALA A 74 -4.15 9.50 3.28
N TRP A 75 -4.27 9.02 2.03
CA TRP A 75 -3.51 9.57 0.90
C TRP A 75 -3.88 11.03 0.64
N ASN A 76 -5.19 11.31 0.54
CA ASN A 76 -5.70 12.66 0.25
C ASN A 76 -5.34 13.64 1.37
N GLU A 77 -5.47 13.23 2.63
CA GLU A 77 -5.08 14.05 3.79
C GLU A 77 -3.58 14.40 3.76
N TYR A 78 -2.73 13.44 3.35
CA TYR A 78 -1.29 13.65 3.32
C TYR A 78 -0.81 14.48 2.13
N PHE A 79 -1.34 14.26 0.93
CA PHE A 79 -0.93 14.95 -0.29
C PHE A 79 -1.76 16.21 -0.61
N GLY A 80 -2.84 16.47 0.15
CA GLY A 80 -3.66 17.66 0.02
C GLY A 80 -4.55 17.67 -1.23
N GLU A 81 -5.01 16.51 -1.69
CA GLU A 81 -6.01 16.38 -2.76
C GLU A 81 -7.45 16.58 -2.24
#